data_AF-A0AAU3SEC9-F1
#
_entry.id   AF-A0AAU3SEC9-F1
#
_cell.length_a   1.000
_cell.length_b   1.000
_cell.length_c   1.000
_cell.angle_alpha   90.00
_cell.angle_beta   90.00
_cell.angle_gamma   90.00
#
_symmetry.space_group_name_H-M   'P 1'
#
loop_
_entity.id
_entity.type
_entity.pdbx_description
1 polymer ?
#
loop_
_entity_poly.entity_id
_entity_poly.type
_entity_poly.pdbx_seq_one_letter_code
_entity_poly.pdbx_strand_id
1 'polypeptide(L)'
;MGIETEYGISVPGHPNANAMLTSSQIVNAYAAAMHRARRARWDFEEENPLRDARGFDLAREAADNSQLTDEDIGLANVILTNGARLYVDHAHPEYSSPEVTNPFDAVLWDKAGERIMAEAAERAAQLPGAQPIHLYKNNTDNKGASYGTHENYLMKRETPFSDIVRHLTPFFVSRQVITGAGRVGIGQDGHEHGFQISQRADYFEVEVGLETTLKRPIINTRDEPHADAEKYRRLHVIIGDANLSEISTYLKLGTTALVLSMIEDGFINVDLAVDQPVRTLHQVSHDPDLRHLVTLRSGRTLTAVQLQMEYFELARKYVEERFGVDADDQTKDVLGRWEDVLNRLENDPMSLSGELDWIAKRELMEGYRRRDGLGWDAARLHLVDLQYADVRAEKGLYNRLAARGKMKRLLDEPAVSRARAKPPEDTRAYFRGRCLEQYADDVAAASWDSVIFDLPGRDSLQRVPTLEPLRGTRNHVKELLDRCRTAEDLVRVLSGG
;
A
#
# COMPACT_ATOMS: atom_id res chain seq x y z
N MET A 1 -1.03 1.44 10.81
CA MET A 1 -0.58 0.96 9.49
C MET A 1 -1.19 1.81 8.38
N GLY A 2 -0.72 1.70 7.14
CA GLY A 2 -1.23 2.40 5.97
C GLY A 2 -0.70 1.82 4.66
N ILE A 3 -1.32 2.17 3.52
CA ILE A 3 -0.95 1.67 2.19
C ILE A 3 -0.73 2.86 1.25
N GLU A 4 0.40 2.86 0.54
CA GLU A 4 0.71 3.75 -0.58
C GLU A 4 0.55 2.96 -1.88
N THR A 5 -0.11 3.50 -2.90
CA THR A 5 -0.29 2.81 -4.19
C THR A 5 -0.08 3.77 -5.34
N GLU A 6 1.01 3.55 -6.07
CA GLU A 6 1.26 4.17 -7.37
C GLU A 6 0.39 3.48 -8.43
N TYR A 7 -0.36 4.25 -9.22
CA TYR A 7 -1.20 3.68 -10.27
C TYR A 7 -0.47 3.70 -11.62
N GLY A 8 -0.53 2.59 -12.34
CA GLY A 8 -0.18 2.55 -13.75
C GLY A 8 -1.08 3.51 -14.53
N ILE A 9 -0.54 4.22 -15.52
CA ILE A 9 -1.25 5.27 -16.24
C ILE A 9 -1.03 5.16 -17.74
N SER A 10 -2.09 5.36 -18.53
CA SER A 10 -1.97 5.47 -19.99
C SER A 10 -3.03 6.37 -20.62
N VAL A 11 -2.70 6.94 -21.78
CA VAL A 11 -3.60 7.76 -22.60
C VAL A 11 -3.82 7.04 -23.94
N PRO A 12 -4.97 6.35 -24.13
CA PRO A 12 -5.24 5.62 -25.36
C PRO A 12 -5.14 6.51 -26.61
N GLY A 13 -4.49 6.00 -27.65
CA GLY A 13 -4.23 6.76 -28.88
C GLY A 13 -3.04 7.73 -28.79
N HIS A 14 -2.47 7.93 -27.60
CA HIS A 14 -1.36 8.85 -27.35
C HIS A 14 -0.22 8.14 -26.59
N PRO A 15 0.52 7.22 -27.24
CA PRO A 15 1.51 6.37 -26.57
C PRO A 15 2.71 7.12 -25.99
N ASN A 16 2.97 8.34 -26.46
CA ASN A 16 4.07 9.20 -26.03
C ASN A 16 3.60 10.32 -25.07
N ALA A 17 2.39 10.22 -24.52
CA ALA A 17 1.90 11.18 -23.53
C ALA A 17 2.85 11.25 -22.32
N ASN A 18 3.14 12.46 -21.85
CA ASN A 18 4.01 12.64 -20.69
C ASN A 18 3.30 12.15 -19.42
N ALA A 19 3.85 11.12 -18.78
CA ALA A 19 3.23 10.48 -17.62
C ALA A 19 3.09 11.45 -16.43
N MET A 20 4.10 12.27 -16.13
CA MET A 20 4.03 13.25 -15.03
C MET A 20 2.91 14.27 -15.22
N LEU A 21 2.77 14.81 -16.44
CA LEU A 21 1.70 15.75 -16.78
C LEU A 21 0.33 15.07 -16.69
N THR A 22 0.23 13.83 -17.16
CA THR A 22 -1.03 13.06 -17.13
C THR A 22 -1.42 12.74 -15.69
N SER A 23 -0.48 12.35 -14.84
CA SER A 23 -0.67 12.13 -13.41
C SER A 23 -1.08 13.43 -12.70
N SER A 24 -0.47 14.56 -13.06
CA SER A 24 -0.88 15.87 -12.55
C SER A 24 -2.32 16.23 -12.92
N GLN A 25 -2.79 15.86 -14.12
CA GLN A 25 -4.18 16.06 -14.52
C GLN A 25 -5.14 15.26 -13.63
N ILE A 26 -4.82 14.02 -13.30
CA ILE A 26 -5.60 13.17 -12.38
C ILE A 26 -5.71 13.81 -10.99
N VAL A 27 -4.57 14.12 -10.36
CA VAL A 27 -4.55 14.68 -9.00
C VAL A 27 -5.25 16.05 -8.96
N ASN A 28 -5.01 16.90 -9.95
CA ASN A 28 -5.65 18.23 -10.01
C ASN A 28 -7.15 18.14 -10.28
N ALA A 29 -7.62 17.21 -11.12
CA ALA A 29 -9.04 17.04 -11.40
C ALA A 29 -9.83 16.63 -10.16
N TYR A 30 -9.26 15.77 -9.31
CA TYR A 30 -9.88 15.41 -8.04
C TYR A 30 -9.82 16.55 -7.03
N ALA A 31 -8.64 17.17 -6.86
CA ALA A 31 -8.45 18.29 -5.93
C ALA A 31 -9.39 19.47 -6.23
N ALA A 32 -9.56 19.83 -7.50
CA ALA A 32 -10.45 20.91 -7.92
C ALA A 32 -11.93 20.64 -7.59
N ALA A 33 -12.34 19.38 -7.49
CA ALA A 33 -13.72 19.01 -7.15
C ALA A 33 -13.99 19.01 -5.64
N MET A 34 -12.96 18.76 -4.82
CA MET A 34 -13.09 18.61 -3.38
C MET A 34 -13.02 19.95 -2.63
N HIS A 35 -12.28 20.93 -3.15
CA HIS A 35 -12.10 22.21 -2.47
C HIS A 35 -13.06 23.29 -3.01
N ARG A 36 -13.89 23.86 -2.13
CA ARG A 36 -14.67 25.08 -2.39
C ARG A 36 -13.86 26.37 -2.13
N ALA A 37 -12.65 26.25 -1.59
CA ALA A 37 -11.79 27.34 -1.15
C ALA A 37 -10.29 27.04 -1.35
N ARG A 38 -9.40 27.78 -0.67
CA ARG A 38 -7.94 27.69 -0.80
C ARG A 38 -7.47 26.23 -0.66
N ARG A 39 -6.64 25.78 -1.62
CA ARG A 39 -6.11 24.42 -1.66
C ARG A 39 -5.02 24.28 -0.60
N ALA A 40 -5.29 23.53 0.47
CA ALA A 40 -4.27 23.13 1.44
C ALA A 40 -3.17 22.34 0.71
N ARG A 41 -1.92 22.76 0.90
CA ARG A 41 -0.76 22.10 0.31
C ARG A 41 -0.21 21.02 1.24
N TRP A 42 0.59 20.11 0.69
CA TRP A 42 1.42 19.24 1.51
C TRP A 42 2.55 20.05 2.13
N ASP A 43 2.81 19.79 3.40
CA ASP A 43 3.96 20.34 4.11
C ASP A 43 5.10 19.31 4.16
N PHE A 44 6.28 19.71 3.69
CA PHE A 44 7.48 18.87 3.57
C PHE A 44 8.47 19.07 4.72
N GLU A 45 8.20 19.95 5.69
CA GLU A 45 9.17 20.38 6.72
C GLU A 45 9.82 19.21 7.50
N GLU A 46 9.09 18.10 7.69
CA GLU A 46 9.52 16.93 8.47
C GLU A 46 9.83 15.68 7.59
N GLU A 47 9.84 15.82 6.26
CA GLU A 47 10.21 14.73 5.35
C GLU A 47 11.74 14.56 5.30
N ASN A 48 12.23 13.32 5.37
CA ASN A 48 13.67 13.01 5.31
C ASN A 48 13.95 11.65 4.64
N PRO A 49 13.81 11.56 3.31
CA PRO A 49 13.90 10.30 2.56
C PRO A 49 15.28 9.68 2.48
N LEU A 50 16.30 10.40 2.96
CA LEU A 50 17.68 9.95 2.96
C LEU A 50 18.12 9.39 4.31
N ARG A 51 17.26 9.44 5.32
CA ARG A 51 17.53 8.86 6.64
C ARG A 51 17.46 7.34 6.59
N ASP A 52 18.53 6.69 7.01
CA ASP A 52 18.68 5.24 6.94
C ASP A 52 18.58 4.59 8.32
N ALA A 53 17.77 3.54 8.41
CA ALA A 53 17.55 2.74 9.63
C ALA A 53 18.84 2.09 10.18
N ARG A 54 19.91 2.00 9.37
CA ARG A 54 21.25 1.54 9.78
C ARG A 54 22.05 2.60 10.56
N GLY A 55 21.49 3.79 10.77
CA GLY A 55 22.04 4.81 11.66
C GLY A 55 22.90 5.88 10.99
N PHE A 56 22.69 6.13 9.69
CA PHE A 56 23.34 7.20 8.95
C PHE A 56 22.36 7.90 8.01
N ASP A 57 22.72 9.09 7.52
CA ASP A 57 21.98 9.79 6.47
C ASP A 57 22.75 9.71 5.16
N LEU A 58 22.07 9.39 4.06
CA LEU A 58 22.67 9.44 2.73
C LEU A 58 22.89 10.91 2.32
N ALA A 59 24.10 11.24 1.87
CA ALA A 59 24.39 12.58 1.37
C ALA A 59 23.53 12.89 0.13
N ARG A 60 22.91 14.08 0.08
CA ARG A 60 22.02 14.47 -1.02
C ARG A 60 22.71 14.41 -2.39
N GLU A 61 24.00 14.73 -2.46
CA GLU A 61 24.77 14.70 -3.72
C GLU A 61 25.03 13.26 -4.22
N ALA A 62 24.91 12.27 -3.33
CA ALA A 62 25.05 10.86 -3.64
C ALA A 62 23.70 10.16 -3.86
N ALA A 63 22.59 10.84 -3.55
CA ALA A 63 21.25 10.30 -3.74
C ALA A 63 20.84 10.39 -5.22
N ASP A 64 20.09 9.39 -5.69
CA ASP A 64 19.40 9.50 -6.97
C ASP A 64 18.25 10.51 -6.85
N ASN A 65 17.93 11.24 -7.93
CA ASN A 65 16.84 12.21 -7.94
C ASN A 65 15.49 11.62 -7.52
N SER A 66 15.25 10.33 -7.80
CA SER A 66 14.03 9.64 -7.38
C SER A 66 13.95 9.37 -5.87
N GLN A 67 15.02 9.60 -5.12
CA GLN A 67 15.02 9.52 -3.65
C GLN A 67 14.74 10.88 -2.98
N LEU A 68 14.78 11.99 -3.71
CA LEU A 68 14.58 13.34 -3.17
C LEU A 68 13.09 13.71 -3.12
N THR A 69 12.32 12.96 -2.33
CA THR A 69 10.85 13.12 -2.21
C THR A 69 10.41 14.22 -1.25
N ASP A 70 11.36 14.97 -0.69
CA ASP A 70 11.18 16.07 0.28
C ASP A 70 11.14 17.47 -0.37
N GLU A 71 11.14 17.56 -1.70
CA GLU A 71 11.14 18.83 -2.44
C GLU A 71 9.78 19.14 -3.10
N ASP A 72 9.30 20.39 -2.98
CA ASP A 72 8.17 20.89 -3.76
C ASP A 72 8.63 21.20 -5.19
N ILE A 73 8.61 20.18 -6.04
CA ILE A 73 8.91 20.30 -7.47
C ILE A 73 7.74 20.87 -8.29
N GLY A 74 6.75 21.49 -7.63
CA GLY A 74 5.58 22.11 -8.28
C GLY A 74 4.57 21.10 -8.83
N LEU A 75 4.71 19.82 -8.47
CA LEU A 75 3.76 18.77 -8.83
C LEU A 75 2.54 18.79 -7.89
N ALA A 76 1.42 18.27 -8.39
CA ALA A 76 0.18 18.24 -7.63
C ALA A 76 0.32 17.31 -6.41
N ASN A 77 0.10 17.85 -5.21
CA ASN A 77 0.16 17.12 -3.93
C ASN A 77 -0.88 17.70 -2.96
N VAL A 78 -1.83 16.88 -2.50
CA VAL A 78 -2.94 17.30 -1.65
C VAL A 78 -3.25 16.31 -0.55
N ILE A 79 -3.86 16.82 0.51
CA ILE A 79 -4.53 16.01 1.53
C ILE A 79 -6.03 16.07 1.38
N LEU A 80 -6.64 14.90 1.46
CA LEU A 80 -8.07 14.68 1.31
C LEU A 80 -8.76 14.75 2.68
N THR A 81 -10.06 15.02 2.68
CA THR A 81 -10.87 15.09 3.91
C THR A 81 -11.00 13.75 4.63
N ASN A 82 -10.72 12.63 3.94
CA ASN A 82 -10.58 11.33 4.59
C ASN A 82 -9.20 11.11 5.25
N GLY A 83 -8.32 12.11 5.25
CA GLY A 83 -6.99 12.06 5.84
C GLY A 83 -5.90 11.44 4.96
N ALA A 84 -6.25 10.98 3.75
CA ALA A 84 -5.31 10.44 2.76
C ALA A 84 -4.47 11.54 2.08
N ARG A 85 -3.32 11.14 1.52
CA ARG A 85 -2.52 11.93 0.58
C ARG A 85 -2.80 11.48 -0.85
N LEU A 86 -2.98 12.42 -1.76
CA LEU A 86 -3.10 12.18 -3.20
C LEU A 86 -2.14 13.10 -3.93
N TYR A 87 -1.16 12.52 -4.63
CA TYR A 87 -0.07 13.28 -5.21
C TYR A 87 0.50 12.62 -6.46
N VAL A 88 1.39 13.33 -7.16
CA VAL A 88 2.19 12.75 -8.23
C VAL A 88 3.52 12.33 -7.64
N ASP A 89 3.78 11.03 -7.62
CA ASP A 89 5.11 10.50 -7.31
C ASP A 89 5.79 10.09 -8.62
N HIS A 90 6.87 10.79 -8.94
CA HIS A 90 7.58 10.65 -10.20
C HIS A 90 6.63 10.67 -11.41
N ALA A 91 6.39 9.52 -12.05
CA ALA A 91 5.55 9.37 -13.24
C ALA A 91 4.10 8.99 -12.93
N HIS A 92 3.75 8.69 -11.67
CA HIS A 92 2.51 8.02 -11.30
C HIS A 92 1.63 8.91 -10.41
N PRO A 93 0.28 8.85 -10.54
CA PRO A 93 -0.57 9.36 -9.50
C PRO A 93 -0.57 8.32 -8.36
N GLU A 94 -0.29 8.79 -7.15
CA GLU A 94 -0.23 7.96 -5.95
C GLU A 94 -1.31 8.37 -4.95
N TYR A 95 -1.94 7.36 -4.37
CA TYR A 95 -2.80 7.50 -3.19
C TYR A 95 -2.14 6.81 -1.99
N SER A 96 -1.97 7.56 -0.91
CA SER A 96 -1.53 7.04 0.39
C SER A 96 -2.68 7.13 1.38
N SER A 97 -3.14 5.98 1.89
CA SER A 97 -4.26 5.90 2.82
C SER A 97 -4.03 6.73 4.08
N PRO A 98 -5.09 7.19 4.78
CA PRO A 98 -4.93 7.64 6.16
C PRO A 98 -4.34 6.53 7.03
N GLU A 99 -3.79 6.90 8.18
CA GLU A 99 -3.37 5.94 9.19
C GLU A 99 -4.58 5.20 9.76
N VAL A 100 -4.51 3.88 9.78
CA VAL A 100 -5.53 2.98 10.34
C VAL A 100 -4.90 2.04 11.36
N THR A 101 -5.71 1.44 12.23
CA THR A 101 -5.22 0.60 13.34
C THR A 101 -5.20 -0.89 13.02
N ASN A 102 -5.88 -1.32 11.95
CA ASN A 102 -6.15 -2.73 11.71
C ASN A 102 -6.28 -3.06 10.19
N PRO A 103 -6.04 -4.32 9.78
CA PRO A 103 -6.05 -4.70 8.36
C PRO A 103 -7.41 -4.55 7.67
N PHE A 104 -8.54 -4.70 8.36
CA PHE A 104 -9.86 -4.49 7.74
C PHE A 104 -10.03 -3.04 7.28
N ASP A 105 -9.67 -2.09 8.14
CA ASP A 105 -9.69 -0.68 7.82
C ASP A 105 -8.64 -0.33 6.75
N ALA A 106 -7.48 -0.98 6.75
CA ALA A 106 -6.50 -0.80 5.66
C ALA A 106 -7.11 -1.14 4.30
N VAL A 107 -7.86 -2.25 4.20
CA VAL A 107 -8.59 -2.63 2.99
C VAL A 107 -9.67 -1.58 2.65
N LEU A 108 -10.39 -1.08 3.66
CA LEU A 108 -11.46 -0.09 3.46
C LEU A 108 -10.95 1.20 2.82
N TRP A 109 -9.91 1.81 3.39
CA TRP A 109 -9.39 3.07 2.88
C TRP A 109 -8.52 2.92 1.63
N ASP A 110 -7.88 1.76 1.41
CA ASP A 110 -7.25 1.43 0.13
C ASP A 110 -8.30 1.26 -0.99
N LYS A 111 -9.41 0.58 -0.71
CA LYS A 111 -10.53 0.45 -1.66
C LYS A 111 -11.19 1.79 -1.94
N ALA A 112 -11.25 2.69 -0.96
CA ALA A 112 -11.68 4.08 -1.19
C ALA A 112 -10.74 4.81 -2.16
N GLY A 113 -9.43 4.58 -2.07
CA GLY A 113 -8.41 5.09 -3.01
C GLY A 113 -8.68 4.68 -4.46
N GLU A 114 -9.10 3.44 -4.71
CA GLU A 114 -9.49 2.99 -6.05
C GLU A 114 -10.66 3.80 -6.62
N ARG A 115 -11.67 4.07 -5.79
CA ARG A 115 -12.84 4.88 -6.18
C ARG A 115 -12.45 6.33 -6.43
N ILE A 116 -11.54 6.87 -5.63
CA ILE A 116 -10.98 8.23 -5.79
C ILE A 116 -10.24 8.32 -7.13
N MET A 117 -9.37 7.37 -7.45
CA MET A 117 -8.63 7.34 -8.72
C MET A 117 -9.56 7.20 -9.93
N ALA A 118 -10.56 6.32 -9.87
CA ALA A 118 -11.55 6.18 -10.94
C ALA A 118 -12.33 7.49 -11.18
N GLU A 119 -12.82 8.13 -10.11
CA GLU A 119 -13.52 9.42 -10.21
C GLU A 119 -12.58 10.53 -10.70
N ALA A 120 -11.32 10.55 -10.27
CA ALA A 120 -10.33 11.52 -10.72
C ALA A 120 -10.11 11.43 -12.24
N ALA A 121 -10.03 10.21 -12.79
CA ALA A 121 -9.93 9.98 -14.22
C ALA A 121 -11.21 10.41 -14.98
N GLU A 122 -12.39 10.12 -14.44
CA GLU A 122 -13.67 10.58 -15.01
C GLU A 122 -13.74 12.11 -15.07
N ARG A 123 -13.32 12.79 -14.00
CA ARG A 123 -13.29 14.25 -13.92
C ARG A 123 -12.26 14.86 -14.86
N ALA A 124 -11.07 14.27 -14.95
CA ALA A 124 -10.03 14.73 -15.87
C ALA A 124 -10.52 14.67 -17.33
N ALA A 125 -11.27 13.61 -17.69
CA ALA A 125 -11.86 13.46 -19.02
C ALA A 125 -12.99 14.46 -19.35
N GLN A 126 -13.57 15.12 -18.34
CA GLN A 126 -14.60 16.16 -18.53
C GLN A 126 -14.02 17.55 -18.83
N LEU A 127 -12.70 17.74 -18.66
CA LEU A 127 -12.06 19.01 -18.98
C LEU A 127 -12.06 19.26 -20.49
N PRO A 128 -12.31 20.50 -20.97
CA PRO A 128 -12.32 20.81 -22.40
C PRO A 128 -11.00 20.41 -23.08
N GLY A 129 -11.10 19.58 -24.12
CA GLY A 129 -9.94 19.12 -24.90
C GLY A 129 -9.11 18.00 -24.24
N ALA A 130 -9.52 17.52 -23.07
CA ALA A 130 -8.84 16.41 -22.39
C ALA A 130 -9.00 15.10 -23.16
N GLN A 131 -7.95 14.29 -23.10
CA GLN A 131 -7.97 12.91 -23.59
C GLN A 131 -8.42 11.98 -22.46
N PRO A 132 -9.07 10.83 -22.76
CA PRO A 132 -9.33 9.82 -21.76
C PRO A 132 -8.03 9.30 -21.15
N ILE A 133 -7.98 9.20 -19.82
CA ILE A 133 -6.85 8.64 -19.07
C ILE A 133 -7.32 7.34 -18.44
N HIS A 134 -6.54 6.27 -18.59
CA HIS A 134 -6.79 4.98 -17.94
C HIS A 134 -5.80 4.80 -16.80
N LEU A 135 -6.31 4.30 -15.67
CA LEU A 135 -5.51 4.00 -14.48
C LEU A 135 -5.61 2.50 -14.15
N TYR A 136 -4.50 1.95 -13.67
CA TYR A 136 -4.36 0.54 -13.34
C TYR A 136 -3.77 0.39 -11.93
N LYS A 137 -4.44 -0.37 -11.07
CA LYS A 137 -3.92 -0.72 -9.74
C LYS A 137 -3.06 -1.98 -9.85
N ASN A 138 -1.82 -1.81 -10.28
CA ASN A 138 -0.84 -2.87 -10.53
C ASN A 138 0.57 -2.32 -10.29
N ASN A 139 1.62 -3.03 -10.72
CA ASN A 139 3.00 -2.65 -10.45
C ASN A 139 3.93 -2.66 -11.66
N THR A 140 3.41 -2.95 -12.85
CA THR A 140 4.22 -2.93 -14.08
C THR A 140 3.37 -2.58 -15.28
N ASP A 141 3.93 -1.82 -16.21
CA ASP A 141 3.31 -1.57 -17.52
C ASP A 141 3.60 -2.68 -18.54
N ASN A 142 4.33 -3.71 -18.12
CA ASN A 142 4.82 -4.83 -18.90
C ASN A 142 5.66 -4.41 -20.13
N LYS A 143 6.33 -3.24 -20.02
CA LYS A 143 7.29 -2.71 -20.99
C LYS A 143 8.62 -2.34 -20.30
N GLY A 144 8.88 -2.92 -19.13
CA GLY A 144 10.10 -2.75 -18.34
C GLY A 144 9.98 -1.83 -17.13
N ALA A 145 8.92 -1.02 -17.01
CA ALA A 145 8.74 -0.16 -15.83
C ALA A 145 8.12 -0.94 -14.66
N SER A 146 8.51 -0.57 -13.44
CA SER A 146 7.92 -1.06 -12.20
C SER A 146 7.68 0.06 -11.20
N TYR A 147 6.52 0.05 -10.56
CA TYR A 147 6.05 1.05 -9.60
C TYR A 147 5.47 0.41 -8.33
N GLY A 148 5.43 1.17 -7.25
CA GLY A 148 5.26 0.69 -5.88
C GLY A 148 3.83 0.49 -5.41
N THR A 149 3.65 -0.48 -4.51
CA THR A 149 2.55 -0.48 -3.54
C THR A 149 3.15 -0.75 -2.18
N HIS A 150 3.31 0.31 -1.39
CA HIS A 150 4.05 0.23 -0.14
C HIS A 150 3.11 -0.01 1.03
N GLU A 151 3.55 -0.85 1.97
CA GLU A 151 2.87 -1.07 3.25
C GLU A 151 3.66 -0.37 4.34
N ASN A 152 2.94 0.24 5.27
CA ASN A 152 3.51 1.01 6.36
C ASN A 152 3.05 0.48 7.70
N TYR A 153 3.98 0.13 8.58
CA TYR A 153 3.68 -0.38 9.91
C TYR A 153 4.35 0.48 10.98
N LEU A 154 3.58 0.91 11.97
CA LEU A 154 4.14 1.56 13.15
C LEU A 154 4.80 0.48 14.02
N MET A 155 6.05 0.69 14.38
CA MET A 155 6.82 -0.21 15.25
C MET A 155 7.44 0.58 16.41
N LYS A 156 7.75 -0.11 17.50
CA LYS A 156 8.52 0.42 18.61
C LYS A 156 9.96 0.66 18.16
N ARG A 157 10.53 1.80 18.55
CA ARG A 157 11.91 2.16 18.19
C ARG A 157 12.94 1.19 18.78
N GLU A 158 12.63 0.58 19.92
CA GLU A 158 13.50 -0.35 20.64
C GLU A 158 13.72 -1.69 19.92
N THR A 159 12.84 -2.07 18.98
CA THR A 159 12.98 -3.31 18.22
C THR A 159 14.22 -3.25 17.32
N PRO A 160 15.21 -4.15 17.49
CA PRO A 160 16.42 -4.12 16.70
C PRO A 160 16.13 -4.31 15.20
N PHE A 161 16.63 -3.42 14.36
CA PHE A 161 16.41 -3.51 12.91
C PHE A 161 17.00 -4.81 12.31
N SER A 162 18.04 -5.38 12.92
CA SER A 162 18.59 -6.68 12.54
C SER A 162 17.59 -7.83 12.73
N ASP A 163 16.73 -7.78 13.76
CA ASP A 163 15.69 -8.79 13.96
C ASP A 163 14.56 -8.64 12.96
N ILE A 164 14.22 -7.40 12.60
CA ILE A 164 13.28 -7.09 11.50
C ILE A 164 13.79 -7.71 10.19
N VAL A 165 15.04 -7.43 9.82
CA VAL A 165 15.67 -7.99 8.60
C VAL A 165 15.68 -9.52 8.64
N ARG A 166 16.16 -10.11 9.74
CA ARG A 166 16.31 -11.57 9.90
C ARG A 166 14.98 -12.30 9.73
N HIS A 167 13.91 -11.79 10.33
CA HIS A 167 12.64 -12.50 10.40
C HIS A 167 11.65 -12.12 9.29
N LEU A 168 11.74 -10.93 8.70
CA LEU A 168 10.86 -10.54 7.59
C LEU A 168 11.36 -10.98 6.22
N THR A 169 12.67 -11.07 6.00
CA THR A 169 13.21 -11.46 4.69
C THR A 169 12.63 -12.81 4.19
N PRO A 170 12.75 -13.92 4.95
CA PRO A 170 12.12 -15.20 4.59
C PRO A 170 10.59 -15.15 4.47
N PHE A 171 9.92 -14.39 5.34
CA PHE A 171 8.47 -14.19 5.27
C PHE A 171 8.07 -13.50 3.96
N PHE A 172 8.77 -12.43 3.57
CA PHE A 172 8.50 -11.67 2.35
C PHE A 172 8.83 -12.44 1.07
N VAL A 173 9.89 -13.25 1.08
CA VAL A 173 10.22 -14.15 -0.05
C VAL A 173 9.07 -15.12 -0.35
N SER A 174 8.40 -15.62 0.69
CA SER A 174 7.39 -16.66 0.56
C SER A 174 5.94 -16.15 0.55
N ARG A 175 5.61 -15.00 1.16
CA ARG A 175 4.22 -14.52 1.29
C ARG A 175 3.53 -14.23 -0.05
N GLN A 176 4.28 -14.06 -1.14
CA GLN A 176 3.72 -13.86 -2.48
C GLN A 176 2.78 -15.00 -2.91
N VAL A 177 2.92 -16.23 -2.38
CA VAL A 177 1.96 -17.31 -2.64
C VAL A 177 0.54 -16.97 -2.16
N ILE A 178 0.42 -16.11 -1.16
CA ILE A 178 -0.84 -15.57 -0.62
C ILE A 178 -1.18 -14.22 -1.27
N THR A 179 -0.18 -13.37 -1.49
CA THR A 179 -0.40 -11.93 -1.77
C THR A 179 -0.11 -11.50 -3.22
N GLY A 180 0.40 -12.40 -4.07
CA GLY A 180 0.73 -12.08 -5.45
C GLY A 180 -0.49 -11.66 -6.27
N ALA A 181 -0.31 -10.70 -7.18
CA ALA A 181 -1.35 -10.24 -8.10
C ALA A 181 -1.32 -10.95 -9.46
N GLY A 182 -0.28 -11.73 -9.74
CA GLY A 182 -0.07 -12.45 -11.00
C GLY A 182 0.44 -11.54 -12.12
N ARG A 183 1.33 -12.08 -12.96
CA ARG A 183 1.87 -11.40 -14.14
C ARG A 183 2.10 -12.36 -15.30
N VAL A 184 1.80 -11.92 -16.51
CA VAL A 184 2.20 -12.61 -17.76
C VAL A 184 3.52 -12.03 -18.26
N GLY A 185 4.48 -12.91 -18.52
CA GLY A 185 5.87 -12.56 -18.83
C GLY A 185 6.77 -12.77 -17.61
N ILE A 186 7.96 -13.33 -17.86
CA ILE A 186 9.00 -13.65 -16.87
C ILE A 186 10.24 -12.76 -17.15
N GLY A 187 10.89 -12.29 -16.09
CA GLY A 187 11.99 -11.32 -16.16
C GLY A 187 11.50 -9.87 -16.16
N GLN A 188 12.41 -8.91 -15.95
CA GLN A 188 12.06 -7.48 -15.85
C GLN A 188 11.45 -6.90 -17.14
N ASP A 189 11.93 -7.37 -18.30
CA ASP A 189 11.42 -7.01 -19.62
C ASP A 189 10.19 -7.84 -20.04
N GLY A 190 9.92 -8.94 -19.33
CA GLY A 190 8.82 -9.86 -19.62
C GLY A 190 9.01 -10.67 -20.90
N HIS A 191 10.25 -10.85 -21.37
CA HIS A 191 10.53 -11.56 -22.63
C HIS A 191 10.32 -13.07 -22.54
N GLU A 192 10.59 -13.69 -21.40
CA GLU A 192 10.34 -15.12 -21.21
C GLU A 192 8.83 -15.38 -21.05
N HIS A 193 8.32 -16.37 -21.80
CA HIS A 193 6.89 -16.63 -21.87
C HIS A 193 6.42 -17.51 -20.71
N GLY A 194 5.61 -16.95 -19.82
CA GLY A 194 5.04 -17.68 -18.70
C GLY A 194 4.07 -16.83 -17.89
N PHE A 195 3.53 -17.45 -16.85
CA PHE A 195 2.77 -16.77 -15.81
C PHE A 195 3.55 -16.90 -14.50
N GLN A 196 3.68 -15.81 -13.76
CA GLN A 196 4.31 -15.78 -12.44
C GLN A 196 3.37 -15.20 -11.38
N ILE A 197 3.65 -15.52 -10.12
CA ILE A 197 2.81 -15.18 -8.97
C ILE A 197 2.84 -13.68 -8.66
N SER A 198 4.02 -13.05 -8.67
CA SER A 198 4.19 -11.65 -8.31
C SER A 198 4.56 -10.77 -9.51
N GLN A 199 4.06 -9.54 -9.52
CA GLN A 199 4.47 -8.51 -10.46
C GLN A 199 5.80 -7.87 -10.09
N ARG A 200 6.10 -7.79 -8.79
CA ARG A 200 7.26 -7.07 -8.23
C ARG A 200 8.53 -7.91 -8.18
N ALA A 201 8.44 -9.23 -8.00
CA ALA A 201 9.58 -10.10 -7.72
C ALA A 201 10.81 -9.82 -8.60
N ASP A 202 10.65 -9.80 -9.93
CA ASP A 202 11.75 -9.62 -10.90
C ASP A 202 12.51 -8.29 -10.76
N TYR A 203 11.92 -7.28 -10.11
CA TYR A 203 12.48 -5.93 -9.99
C TYR A 203 13.29 -5.72 -8.70
N PHE A 204 13.43 -6.75 -7.86
CA PHE A 204 14.24 -6.72 -6.64
C PHE A 204 15.62 -7.30 -6.89
N GLU A 205 16.65 -6.62 -6.38
CA GLU A 205 18.05 -6.90 -6.70
C GLU A 205 18.93 -7.10 -5.48
N VAL A 206 18.54 -6.56 -4.31
CA VAL A 206 19.31 -6.64 -3.07
C VAL A 206 18.43 -7.03 -1.88
N GLU A 207 19.06 -7.47 -0.79
CA GLU A 207 18.33 -7.88 0.42
C GLU A 207 17.89 -6.67 1.26
N VAL A 208 18.78 -5.70 1.48
CA VAL A 208 18.58 -4.55 2.37
C VAL A 208 19.19 -3.30 1.73
N GLY A 209 18.45 -2.18 1.72
CA GLY A 209 18.86 -0.95 1.04
C GLY A 209 17.87 0.19 1.23
N LEU A 210 18.21 1.38 0.74
CA LEU A 210 17.42 2.61 0.95
C LEU A 210 16.55 2.95 -0.25
N GLU A 211 16.98 2.52 -1.44
CA GLU A 211 16.38 2.85 -2.72
C GLU A 211 14.99 2.19 -2.90
N THR A 212 14.12 2.84 -3.69
CA THR A 212 12.76 2.37 -3.98
C THR A 212 12.49 2.18 -5.49
N THR A 213 13.28 2.82 -6.34
CA THR A 213 13.15 2.87 -7.81
C THR A 213 14.24 2.12 -8.56
N LEU A 214 15.42 1.96 -7.96
CA LEU A 214 16.60 1.28 -8.51
C LEU A 214 17.15 0.33 -7.45
N LYS A 215 17.83 -0.76 -7.85
CA LYS A 215 18.45 -1.72 -6.92
C LYS A 215 17.53 -2.10 -5.75
N ARG A 216 16.27 -2.43 -6.05
CA ARG A 216 15.23 -2.47 -5.02
C ARG A 216 15.55 -3.53 -3.95
N PRO A 217 15.53 -3.16 -2.65
CA PRO A 217 15.81 -4.05 -1.54
C PRO A 217 14.55 -4.78 -1.04
N ILE A 218 14.67 -6.05 -0.66
CA ILE A 218 13.58 -6.78 0.00
C ILE A 218 13.12 -6.05 1.28
N ILE A 219 14.07 -5.57 2.08
CA ILE A 219 13.85 -4.74 3.26
C ILE A 219 14.36 -3.32 2.98
N ASN A 220 13.43 -2.38 2.81
CA ASN A 220 13.78 -0.97 2.68
C ASN A 220 14.15 -0.37 4.03
N THR A 221 15.18 0.48 4.05
CA THR A 221 15.76 1.08 5.26
C THR A 221 15.34 2.53 5.49
N ARG A 222 14.40 3.08 4.70
CA ARG A 222 13.89 4.45 4.91
C ARG A 222 13.38 4.60 6.35
N ASP A 223 13.84 5.64 7.04
CA ASP A 223 13.54 5.87 8.45
C ASP A 223 12.89 7.23 8.69
N GLU A 224 11.65 7.35 8.21
CA GLU A 224 10.80 8.52 8.35
C GLU A 224 9.53 8.14 9.12
N PRO A 225 9.54 8.25 10.46
CA PRO A 225 8.44 7.76 11.29
C PRO A 225 7.16 8.60 11.17
N HIS A 226 7.27 9.85 10.74
CA HIS A 226 6.21 10.88 10.84
C HIS A 226 5.55 10.90 12.22
N ALA A 227 6.35 10.68 13.26
CA ALA A 227 5.96 10.56 14.66
C ALA A 227 7.18 10.83 15.54
N ASP A 228 7.02 10.76 16.85
CA ASP A 228 8.15 10.82 17.78
C ASP A 228 9.17 9.71 17.49
N ALA A 229 10.32 10.11 16.93
CA ALA A 229 11.36 9.19 16.46
C ALA A 229 12.12 8.47 17.59
N GLU A 230 11.98 8.92 18.84
CA GLU A 230 12.54 8.20 19.99
C GLU A 230 11.67 7.00 20.39
N LYS A 231 10.36 7.08 20.13
CA LYS A 231 9.39 6.02 20.49
C LYS A 231 9.06 5.11 19.33
N TYR A 232 9.03 5.65 18.11
CA TYR A 232 8.44 4.98 16.97
C TYR A 232 9.37 4.90 15.75
N ARG A 233 9.11 3.87 14.95
CA ARG A 233 9.59 3.72 13.57
C ARG A 233 8.38 3.47 12.68
N ARG A 234 8.40 4.00 11.45
CA ARG A 234 7.55 3.52 10.36
C ARG A 234 8.36 2.51 9.55
N LEU A 235 8.02 1.22 9.66
CA LEU A 235 8.58 0.22 8.77
C LEU A 235 7.95 0.40 7.38
N HIS A 236 8.78 0.80 6.42
CA HIS A 236 8.41 1.03 5.03
C HIS A 236 8.69 -0.23 4.21
N VAL A 237 7.63 -0.92 3.75
CA VAL A 237 7.73 -2.20 3.03
C VAL A 237 7.34 -1.98 1.58
N ILE A 238 8.24 -2.30 0.63
CA ILE A 238 8.06 -1.96 -0.80
C ILE A 238 7.85 -3.16 -1.74
N ILE A 239 7.85 -4.37 -1.19
CA ILE A 239 7.89 -5.64 -1.95
C ILE A 239 6.52 -6.17 -2.39
N GLY A 240 5.45 -5.71 -1.77
CA GLY A 240 4.10 -6.18 -2.06
C GLY A 240 3.60 -5.75 -3.45
N ASP A 241 2.83 -6.62 -4.10
CA ASP A 241 2.03 -6.24 -5.25
C ASP A 241 0.82 -5.39 -4.82
N ALA A 242 0.27 -4.59 -5.73
CA ALA A 242 -1.03 -3.96 -5.60
C ALA A 242 -2.11 -5.04 -5.72
N ASN A 243 -2.94 -5.19 -4.69
CA ASN A 243 -4.02 -6.17 -4.69
C ASN A 243 -5.37 -5.49 -4.95
N LEU A 244 -6.20 -6.15 -5.75
CA LEU A 244 -7.59 -5.76 -5.99
C LEU A 244 -8.52 -6.56 -5.08
N SER A 245 -8.20 -7.84 -4.86
CA SER A 245 -8.90 -8.69 -3.91
C SER A 245 -8.80 -8.13 -2.49
N GLU A 246 -9.96 -7.93 -1.88
CA GLU A 246 -10.07 -7.49 -0.49
C GLU A 246 -9.44 -8.54 0.46
N ILE A 247 -9.52 -9.83 0.11
CA ILE A 247 -8.91 -10.92 0.90
C ILE A 247 -7.39 -10.88 0.80
N SER A 248 -6.82 -10.67 -0.40
CA SER A 248 -5.37 -10.58 -0.58
C SER A 248 -4.78 -9.40 0.18
N THR A 249 -5.39 -8.20 0.10
CA THR A 249 -4.95 -7.04 0.90
C THR A 249 -5.08 -7.32 2.41
N TYR A 250 -6.20 -7.90 2.85
CA TYR A 250 -6.43 -8.19 4.27
C TYR A 250 -5.39 -9.16 4.84
N LEU A 251 -5.11 -10.26 4.14
CA LEU A 251 -4.09 -11.22 4.55
C LEU A 251 -2.69 -10.62 4.46
N LYS A 252 -2.38 -9.83 3.43
CA LYS A 252 -1.08 -9.15 3.29
C LYS A 252 -0.77 -8.29 4.51
N LEU A 253 -1.72 -7.47 4.94
CA LEU A 253 -1.55 -6.55 6.07
C LEU A 253 -1.63 -7.27 7.42
N GLY A 254 -2.61 -8.18 7.58
CA GLY A 254 -2.85 -8.89 8.84
C GLY A 254 -1.74 -9.87 9.20
N THR A 255 -1.29 -10.69 8.25
CA THR A 255 -0.23 -11.70 8.52
C THR A 255 1.10 -11.01 8.79
N THR A 256 1.43 -9.95 8.05
CA THR A 256 2.62 -9.14 8.31
C THR A 256 2.56 -8.49 9.70
N ALA A 257 1.41 -7.90 10.08
CA ALA A 257 1.26 -7.31 11.41
C ALA A 257 1.47 -8.33 12.54
N LEU A 258 0.95 -9.55 12.41
CA LEU A 258 1.20 -10.64 13.38
C LEU A 258 2.68 -11.03 13.46
N VAL A 259 3.36 -11.14 12.32
CA VAL A 259 4.81 -11.42 12.28
C VAL A 259 5.59 -10.29 12.95
N LEU A 260 5.22 -9.03 12.72
CA LEU A 260 5.84 -7.89 13.40
C LEU A 260 5.64 -7.94 14.91
N SER A 261 4.44 -8.25 15.39
CA SER A 261 4.18 -8.41 16.84
C SER A 261 5.05 -9.50 17.46
N MET A 262 5.25 -10.63 16.76
CA MET A 262 6.17 -11.68 17.22
C MET A 262 7.64 -11.22 17.24
N ILE A 263 8.06 -10.39 16.28
CA ILE A 263 9.43 -9.83 16.23
C ILE A 263 9.64 -8.85 17.38
N GLU A 264 8.71 -7.92 17.61
CA GLU A 264 8.82 -6.92 18.67
C GLU A 264 8.89 -7.56 20.06
N ASP A 265 8.17 -8.66 20.26
CA ASP A 265 8.14 -9.40 21.52
C ASP A 265 9.28 -10.42 21.65
N GLY A 266 10.14 -10.56 20.64
CA GLY A 266 11.24 -11.55 20.64
C GLY A 266 10.76 -13.00 20.67
N PHE A 267 9.56 -13.29 20.13
CA PHE A 267 8.93 -14.61 20.21
C PHE A 267 9.54 -15.63 19.23
N ILE A 268 9.99 -15.18 18.06
CA ILE A 268 10.54 -16.07 17.02
C ILE A 268 11.92 -16.57 17.46
N ASN A 269 11.97 -17.84 17.86
CA ASN A 269 13.16 -18.52 18.36
C ASN A 269 13.75 -19.56 17.37
N VAL A 270 13.15 -19.68 16.19
CA VAL A 270 13.62 -20.55 15.10
C VAL A 270 14.36 -19.73 14.04
N ASP A 271 15.34 -20.34 13.37
CA ASP A 271 16.02 -19.73 12.23
C ASP A 271 15.39 -20.20 10.91
N LEU A 272 14.68 -19.28 10.27
CA LEU A 272 14.04 -19.47 8.97
C LEU A 272 14.79 -18.74 7.85
N ALA A 273 16.04 -18.32 8.07
CA ALA A 273 16.80 -17.59 7.07
C ALA A 273 16.92 -18.36 5.75
N VAL A 274 16.51 -17.71 4.66
CA VAL A 274 16.58 -18.25 3.30
C VAL A 274 18.00 -18.07 2.74
N ASP A 275 18.48 -19.06 2.00
CA ASP A 275 19.67 -18.94 1.18
C ASP A 275 19.37 -18.16 -0.11
N GLN A 276 20.26 -17.22 -0.47
CA GLN A 276 20.11 -16.31 -1.62
C GLN A 276 18.69 -15.70 -1.77
N PRO A 277 18.20 -14.91 -0.80
CA PRO A 277 16.82 -14.42 -0.74
C PRO A 277 16.28 -13.79 -2.03
N VAL A 278 17.08 -12.95 -2.72
CA VAL A 278 16.66 -12.29 -3.97
C VAL A 278 16.40 -13.32 -5.08
N ARG A 279 17.32 -14.27 -5.26
CA ARG A 279 17.15 -15.33 -6.25
C ARG A 279 15.95 -16.20 -5.93
N THR A 280 15.80 -16.56 -4.66
CA THR A 280 14.68 -17.39 -4.20
C THR A 280 13.35 -16.66 -4.38
N LEU A 281 13.28 -15.35 -4.16
CA LEU A 281 12.10 -14.53 -4.44
C LEU A 281 11.64 -14.67 -5.91
N HIS A 282 12.57 -14.57 -6.86
CA HIS A 282 12.28 -14.75 -8.29
C HIS A 282 11.80 -16.17 -8.57
N GLN A 283 12.52 -17.18 -8.07
CA GLN A 283 12.20 -18.59 -8.32
C GLN A 283 10.84 -19.01 -7.75
N VAL A 284 10.45 -18.49 -6.59
CA VAL A 284 9.10 -18.70 -6.04
C VAL A 284 8.06 -18.04 -6.93
N SER A 285 8.29 -16.83 -7.44
CA SER A 285 7.34 -16.15 -8.34
C SER A 285 7.15 -16.93 -9.64
N HIS A 286 8.23 -17.44 -10.23
CA HIS A 286 8.25 -18.12 -11.53
C HIS A 286 7.63 -19.52 -11.51
N ASP A 287 7.32 -20.06 -10.32
CA ASP A 287 6.65 -21.35 -10.17
C ASP A 287 5.22 -21.21 -9.61
N PRO A 288 4.23 -20.88 -10.46
CA PRO A 288 2.84 -20.78 -10.04
C PRO A 288 2.21 -22.13 -9.65
N ASP A 289 2.92 -23.25 -9.84
CA ASP A 289 2.48 -24.57 -9.37
C ASP A 289 2.91 -24.86 -7.93
N LEU A 290 3.63 -23.93 -7.28
CA LEU A 290 3.95 -23.91 -5.85
C LEU A 290 4.86 -25.07 -5.40
N ARG A 291 5.74 -25.56 -6.28
CA ARG A 291 6.60 -26.73 -6.03
C ARG A 291 8.06 -26.38 -5.78
N HIS A 292 8.47 -25.14 -6.06
CA HIS A 292 9.83 -24.69 -5.87
C HIS A 292 10.27 -24.86 -4.41
N LEU A 293 11.41 -25.52 -4.23
CA LEU A 293 11.99 -25.78 -2.92
C LEU A 293 12.92 -24.64 -2.52
N VAL A 294 12.46 -23.84 -1.56
CA VAL A 294 13.23 -22.84 -0.85
C VAL A 294 14.26 -23.53 0.03
N THR A 295 15.54 -23.21 -0.17
CA THR A 295 16.64 -23.69 0.69
C THR A 295 16.86 -22.71 1.82
N LEU A 296 16.78 -23.18 3.06
CA LEU A 296 17.15 -22.40 4.24
C LEU A 296 18.67 -22.50 4.48
N ARG A 297 19.24 -21.52 5.18
CA ARG A 297 20.68 -21.53 5.57
C ARG A 297 21.05 -22.73 6.46
N SER A 298 20.06 -23.32 7.14
CA SER A 298 20.21 -24.56 7.90
C SER A 298 20.35 -25.82 7.02
N GLY A 299 20.14 -25.71 5.71
CA GLY A 299 20.10 -26.82 4.75
C GLY A 299 18.74 -27.51 4.61
N ARG A 300 17.75 -27.13 5.43
CA ARG A 300 16.35 -27.56 5.25
C ARG A 300 15.81 -27.03 3.94
N THR A 301 14.97 -27.82 3.28
CA THR A 301 14.24 -27.41 2.07
C THR A 301 12.74 -27.53 2.32
N LEU A 302 11.99 -26.50 1.89
CA LEU A 302 10.54 -26.39 2.06
C LEU A 302 9.97 -25.71 0.82
N THR A 303 8.69 -25.93 0.48
CA THR A 303 8.02 -25.04 -0.46
C THR A 303 7.76 -23.66 0.17
N ALA A 304 7.48 -22.65 -0.63
CA ALA A 304 7.07 -21.34 -0.09
C ALA A 304 5.79 -21.42 0.76
N VAL A 305 4.85 -22.30 0.40
CA VAL A 305 3.63 -22.55 1.19
C VAL A 305 3.98 -23.17 2.55
N GLN A 306 4.89 -24.15 2.58
CA GLN A 306 5.36 -24.76 3.83
C GLN A 306 6.13 -23.78 4.71
N LEU A 307 6.94 -22.89 4.11
CA LEU A 307 7.61 -21.82 4.86
C LEU A 307 6.57 -20.86 5.47
N GLN A 308 5.52 -20.50 4.75
CA GLN A 308 4.41 -19.71 5.32
C GLN A 308 3.65 -20.46 6.42
N MET A 309 3.52 -21.78 6.32
CA MET A 309 2.92 -22.60 7.38
C MET A 309 3.73 -22.56 8.68
N GLU A 310 5.07 -22.57 8.60
CA GLU A 310 5.93 -22.39 9.78
C GLU A 310 5.67 -21.03 10.47
N TYR A 311 5.51 -19.95 9.68
CA TYR A 311 5.14 -18.64 10.21
C TYR A 311 3.74 -18.62 10.84
N PHE A 312 2.77 -19.27 10.18
CA PHE A 312 1.42 -19.38 10.70
C PHE A 312 1.39 -20.10 12.05
N GLU A 313 2.09 -21.24 12.18
CA GLU A 313 2.13 -22.01 13.43
C GLU A 313 2.79 -21.22 14.57
N LEU A 314 3.84 -20.45 14.26
CA LEU A 314 4.43 -19.51 15.22
C LEU A 314 3.41 -18.44 15.63
N ALA A 315 2.70 -17.83 14.68
CA ALA A 315 1.72 -16.78 14.95
C ALA A 315 0.52 -17.30 15.77
N ARG A 316 0.02 -18.50 15.45
CA ARG A 316 -1.04 -19.17 16.19
C ARG A 316 -0.62 -19.39 17.65
N LYS A 317 0.58 -19.94 17.86
CA LYS A 317 1.15 -20.15 19.19
C LYS A 317 1.37 -18.85 19.95
N TYR A 318 1.89 -17.82 19.28
CA TYR A 318 2.08 -16.48 19.87
C TYR A 318 0.76 -15.90 20.39
N VAL A 319 -0.29 -15.93 19.57
CA VAL A 319 -1.61 -15.41 19.95
C VAL A 319 -2.22 -16.21 21.09
N GLU A 320 -2.09 -17.54 21.07
CA GLU A 320 -2.55 -18.42 22.15
C GLU A 320 -1.84 -18.12 23.47
N GLU A 321 -0.51 -17.94 23.46
CA GLU A 321 0.27 -17.65 24.68
C GLU A 321 0.06 -16.23 25.21
N ARG A 322 -0.10 -15.23 24.33
CA ARG A 322 -0.26 -13.83 24.73
C ARG A 322 -1.67 -13.46 25.15
N PHE A 323 -2.67 -13.99 24.44
CA PHE A 323 -4.05 -13.55 24.57
C PHE A 323 -5.01 -14.71 24.87
N GLY A 324 -4.67 -15.94 24.47
CA GLY A 324 -5.52 -17.11 24.70
C GLY A 324 -6.94 -16.91 24.18
N VAL A 325 -7.93 -17.11 25.06
CA VAL A 325 -9.36 -16.91 24.72
C VAL A 325 -9.71 -15.44 24.44
N ASP A 326 -8.93 -14.50 24.99
CA ASP A 326 -9.16 -13.05 24.91
C ASP A 326 -8.58 -12.41 23.64
N ALA A 327 -7.99 -13.19 22.72
CA ALA A 327 -7.61 -12.68 21.40
C ALA A 327 -8.83 -12.06 20.70
N ASP A 328 -8.65 -10.90 20.06
CA ASP A 328 -9.75 -10.22 19.39
C ASP A 328 -10.21 -10.98 18.14
N ASP A 329 -11.46 -10.74 17.73
CA ASP A 329 -12.09 -11.46 16.62
C ASP A 329 -11.37 -11.25 15.29
N GLN A 330 -10.75 -10.08 15.07
CA GLN A 330 -10.06 -9.80 13.82
C GLN A 330 -8.73 -10.55 13.74
N THR A 331 -7.97 -10.60 14.83
CA THR A 331 -6.77 -11.45 14.93
C THR A 331 -7.10 -12.93 14.70
N LYS A 332 -8.20 -13.42 15.31
CA LYS A 332 -8.69 -14.80 15.10
C LYS A 332 -9.08 -15.05 13.64
N ASP A 333 -9.76 -14.10 13.00
CA ASP A 333 -10.17 -14.19 11.58
C ASP A 333 -8.97 -14.17 10.63
N VAL A 334 -7.95 -13.33 10.89
CA VAL A 334 -6.69 -13.34 10.11
C VAL A 334 -6.01 -14.71 10.19
N LEU A 335 -5.84 -15.25 11.40
CA LEU A 335 -5.23 -16.57 11.59
C LEU A 335 -6.03 -17.67 10.89
N GLY A 336 -7.35 -17.72 11.08
CA GLY A 336 -8.21 -18.73 10.46
C GLY A 336 -8.18 -18.68 8.93
N ARG A 337 -8.15 -17.48 8.33
CA ARG A 337 -8.02 -17.34 6.87
C ARG A 337 -6.63 -17.69 6.38
N TRP A 338 -5.58 -17.34 7.13
CA TRP A 338 -4.22 -17.70 6.76
C TRP A 338 -4.05 -19.22 6.70
N GLU A 339 -4.55 -19.93 7.72
CA GLU A 339 -4.58 -21.39 7.75
C GLU A 339 -5.36 -21.99 6.59
N ASP A 340 -6.62 -21.56 6.36
CA ASP A 340 -7.47 -22.05 5.28
C ASP A 340 -6.82 -21.86 3.90
N VAL A 341 -6.27 -20.66 3.66
CA VAL A 341 -5.60 -20.34 2.40
C VAL A 341 -4.36 -21.22 2.20
N LEU A 342 -3.50 -21.38 3.21
CA LEU A 342 -2.31 -22.22 3.10
C LEU A 342 -2.67 -23.69 2.84
N ASN A 343 -3.64 -24.22 3.56
CA ASN A 343 -4.13 -25.58 3.36
C ASN A 343 -4.69 -25.76 1.94
N ARG A 344 -5.43 -24.79 1.41
CA ARG A 344 -5.96 -24.86 0.04
C ARG A 344 -4.87 -24.67 -1.01
N LEU A 345 -3.87 -23.84 -0.78
CA LEU A 345 -2.69 -23.73 -1.65
C LEU A 345 -1.90 -25.04 -1.74
N GLU A 346 -1.86 -25.85 -0.69
CA GLU A 346 -1.17 -27.14 -0.73
C GLU A 346 -1.98 -28.24 -1.45
N ASN A 347 -3.31 -28.16 -1.40
CA ASN A 347 -4.20 -29.24 -1.87
C ASN A 347 -4.89 -28.94 -3.22
N ASP A 348 -5.51 -27.77 -3.35
CA ASP A 348 -6.23 -27.34 -4.56
C ASP A 348 -6.17 -25.80 -4.67
N PRO A 349 -5.06 -25.24 -5.21
CA PRO A 349 -4.88 -23.79 -5.34
C PRO A 349 -6.03 -23.13 -6.09
N MET A 350 -6.56 -23.76 -7.14
CA MET A 350 -7.59 -23.15 -7.98
C MET A 350 -8.91 -22.94 -7.24
N SER A 351 -9.15 -23.64 -6.13
CA SER A 351 -10.28 -23.37 -5.24
C SER A 351 -10.30 -21.93 -4.71
N LEU A 352 -9.15 -21.25 -4.68
CA LEU A 352 -8.98 -19.88 -4.18
C LEU A 352 -9.19 -18.80 -5.25
N SER A 353 -9.71 -19.12 -6.43
CA SER A 353 -9.89 -18.15 -7.52
C SER A 353 -10.92 -17.04 -7.21
N GLY A 354 -11.76 -17.24 -6.20
CA GLY A 354 -12.64 -16.19 -5.67
C GLY A 354 -11.99 -15.33 -4.57
N GLU A 355 -10.73 -15.58 -4.19
CA GLU A 355 -10.09 -14.99 -3.01
C GLU A 355 -8.71 -14.41 -3.30
N LEU A 356 -7.83 -15.08 -4.07
CA LEU A 356 -6.48 -14.58 -4.35
C LEU A 356 -6.35 -14.02 -5.77
N ASP A 357 -5.74 -12.84 -5.91
CA ASP A 357 -5.64 -12.14 -7.20
C ASP A 357 -4.91 -12.97 -8.28
N TRP A 358 -3.73 -13.52 -7.98
CA TRP A 358 -2.98 -14.29 -8.97
C TRP A 358 -3.73 -15.55 -9.43
N ILE A 359 -4.53 -16.18 -8.55
CA ILE A 359 -5.31 -17.38 -8.86
C ILE A 359 -6.54 -17.02 -9.69
N ALA A 360 -7.25 -15.95 -9.32
CA ALA A 360 -8.38 -15.42 -10.10
C ALA A 360 -7.93 -15.04 -11.51
N LYS A 361 -6.80 -14.34 -11.61
CA LYS A 361 -6.20 -13.92 -12.88
C LYS A 361 -5.73 -15.11 -13.70
N ARG A 362 -5.06 -16.10 -13.08
CA ARG A 362 -4.64 -17.35 -13.75
C ARG A 362 -5.85 -18.13 -14.28
N GLU A 363 -6.91 -18.29 -13.49
CA GLU A 363 -8.15 -18.97 -13.94
C GLU A 363 -8.72 -18.30 -15.19
N LEU A 364 -8.82 -16.97 -15.16
CA LEU A 364 -9.31 -16.17 -16.28
C LEU A 364 -8.45 -16.38 -17.53
N MET A 365 -7.14 -16.27 -17.40
CA MET A 365 -6.19 -16.43 -18.50
C MET A 365 -6.19 -17.84 -19.08
N GLU A 366 -6.24 -18.88 -18.25
CA GLU A 366 -6.38 -20.26 -18.71
C GLU A 366 -7.70 -20.48 -19.46
N GLY A 367 -8.76 -19.76 -19.08
CA GLY A 367 -10.00 -19.69 -19.85
C GLY A 367 -9.80 -19.14 -21.28
N TYR A 368 -9.02 -18.06 -21.44
CA TYR A 368 -8.66 -17.53 -22.76
C TYR A 368 -7.79 -18.51 -23.55
N ARG A 369 -6.77 -19.09 -22.90
CA ARG A 369 -5.85 -20.06 -23.52
C ARG A 369 -6.58 -21.27 -24.06
N ARG A 370 -7.46 -21.89 -23.26
CA ARG A 370 -8.25 -23.06 -23.69
C ARG A 370 -9.24 -22.74 -24.80
N ARG A 371 -9.95 -21.61 -24.70
CA ARG A 371 -10.99 -21.24 -25.67
C ARG A 371 -10.40 -20.86 -27.03
N ASP A 372 -9.31 -20.11 -27.03
CA ASP A 372 -8.78 -19.46 -28.23
C ASP A 372 -7.44 -20.09 -28.70
N GLY A 373 -6.95 -21.13 -28.03
CA GLY A 373 -5.70 -21.84 -28.39
C GLY A 373 -4.43 -21.00 -28.21
N LEU A 374 -4.38 -20.15 -27.18
CA LEU A 374 -3.29 -19.18 -26.99
C LEU A 374 -2.12 -19.74 -26.17
N GLY A 375 -0.90 -19.43 -26.59
CA GLY A 375 0.31 -19.55 -25.78
C GLY A 375 0.47 -18.38 -24.80
N TRP A 376 1.47 -18.44 -23.91
CA TRP A 376 1.73 -17.37 -22.93
C TRP A 376 2.36 -16.13 -23.59
N ASP A 377 2.89 -16.28 -24.79
CA ASP A 377 3.42 -15.24 -25.68
C ASP A 377 2.34 -14.38 -26.35
N ALA A 378 1.07 -14.79 -26.26
CA ALA A 378 -0.02 -14.09 -26.94
C ALA A 378 -0.23 -12.68 -26.34
N ALA A 379 -0.07 -11.64 -27.17
CA ALA A 379 -0.31 -10.23 -26.79
C ALA A 379 -1.67 -10.00 -26.10
N ARG A 380 -2.68 -10.81 -26.45
CA ARG A 380 -4.00 -10.76 -25.82
C ARG A 380 -3.96 -11.09 -24.32
N LEU A 381 -3.10 -12.02 -23.88
CA LEU A 381 -2.98 -12.35 -22.45
C LEU A 381 -2.29 -11.23 -21.66
N HIS A 382 -1.30 -10.56 -22.24
CA HIS A 382 -0.69 -9.36 -21.64
C HIS A 382 -1.71 -8.21 -21.49
N LEU A 383 -2.61 -8.03 -22.46
CA LEU A 383 -3.70 -7.04 -22.34
C LEU A 383 -4.73 -7.45 -21.27
N VAL A 384 -5.04 -8.75 -21.15
CA VAL A 384 -5.92 -9.28 -20.09
C VAL A 384 -5.29 -9.08 -18.71
N ASP A 385 -3.97 -9.26 -18.58
CA ASP A 385 -3.22 -8.98 -17.35
C ASP A 385 -3.41 -7.53 -16.91
N LEU A 386 -3.14 -6.58 -17.81
CA LEU A 386 -3.30 -5.16 -17.54
C LEU A 386 -4.78 -4.78 -17.26
N GLN A 387 -5.72 -5.31 -18.06
CA GLN A 387 -7.15 -5.02 -17.91
C GLN A 387 -7.73 -5.59 -16.60
N TYR A 388 -7.11 -6.61 -16.01
CA TYR A 388 -7.52 -7.08 -14.68
C TYR A 388 -7.47 -5.95 -13.65
N ALA A 389 -6.44 -5.10 -13.74
CA ALA A 389 -6.14 -4.01 -12.82
C ALA A 389 -6.79 -2.65 -13.13
N ASP A 390 -7.57 -2.55 -14.21
CA ASP A 390 -8.24 -1.29 -14.58
C ASP A 390 -9.26 -0.86 -13.52
N VAL A 391 -9.14 0.38 -13.03
CA VAL A 391 -9.94 0.89 -11.91
C VAL A 391 -11.41 1.10 -12.25
N ARG A 392 -11.79 1.14 -13.53
CA ARG A 392 -13.17 1.39 -13.95
C ARG A 392 -14.05 0.18 -13.67
N ALA A 393 -15.22 0.42 -13.09
CA ALA A 393 -16.12 -0.63 -12.62
C ALA A 393 -16.60 -1.57 -13.76
N GLU A 394 -16.82 -1.01 -14.95
CA GLU A 394 -17.36 -1.71 -16.11
C GLU A 394 -16.28 -2.27 -17.06
N LYS A 395 -15.01 -1.89 -16.87
CA LYS A 395 -13.88 -2.33 -17.74
C LYS A 395 -12.91 -3.26 -17.03
N GLY A 396 -12.60 -3.01 -15.77
CA GLY A 396 -11.71 -3.83 -14.96
C GLY A 396 -12.20 -5.26 -14.81
N LEU A 397 -11.37 -6.25 -15.14
CA LEU A 397 -11.81 -7.65 -15.10
C LEU A 397 -12.06 -8.10 -13.66
N TYR A 398 -11.25 -7.65 -12.68
CA TYR A 398 -11.56 -7.87 -11.27
C TYR A 398 -12.93 -7.27 -10.88
N ASN A 399 -13.15 -5.99 -11.19
CA ASN A 399 -14.41 -5.30 -10.87
C ASN A 399 -15.62 -6.04 -11.45
N ARG A 400 -15.49 -6.56 -12.68
CA ARG A 400 -16.53 -7.37 -13.32
C ARG A 400 -16.75 -8.74 -12.68
N LEU A 401 -15.70 -9.38 -12.16
CA LEU A 401 -15.82 -10.62 -11.39
C LEU A 401 -16.52 -10.34 -10.05
N ALA A 402 -16.10 -9.31 -9.33
CA ALA A 402 -16.71 -8.88 -8.08
C ALA A 402 -18.20 -8.53 -8.23
N ALA A 403 -18.56 -7.76 -9.27
CA ALA A 403 -19.95 -7.40 -9.56
C ALA A 403 -20.86 -8.61 -9.88
N ARG A 404 -20.27 -9.75 -10.26
CA ARG A 404 -20.97 -11.02 -10.52
C ARG A 404 -20.95 -11.97 -9.33
N GLY A 405 -20.45 -11.54 -8.17
CA GLY A 405 -20.29 -12.37 -6.98
C GLY A 405 -19.25 -13.48 -7.14
N LYS A 406 -18.28 -13.30 -8.05
CA LYS A 406 -17.18 -14.26 -8.27
C LYS A 406 -15.96 -13.99 -7.39
N MET A 407 -15.85 -12.79 -6.82
CA MET A 407 -14.84 -12.46 -5.81
C MET A 407 -15.52 -12.32 -4.44
N LYS A 408 -14.92 -12.93 -3.43
CA LYS A 408 -15.31 -12.76 -2.02
C LYS A 408 -14.94 -11.36 -1.57
N ARG A 409 -15.84 -10.72 -0.83
CA ARG A 409 -15.68 -9.36 -0.33
C ARG A 409 -15.80 -9.33 1.19
N LEU A 410 -15.03 -8.45 1.81
CA LEU A 410 -15.10 -8.08 3.22
C LEU A 410 -15.94 -6.82 3.42
N LEU A 411 -15.95 -5.94 2.42
CA LEU A 411 -16.54 -4.61 2.50
C LEU A 411 -17.88 -4.55 1.77
N ASP A 412 -18.73 -3.64 2.24
CA ASP A 412 -19.88 -3.15 1.48
C ASP A 412 -19.54 -1.81 0.78
N GLU A 413 -20.22 -1.53 -0.35
CA GLU A 413 -20.01 -0.27 -1.08
C GLU A 413 -20.40 0.99 -0.29
N PRO A 414 -21.45 1.01 0.57
CA PRO A 414 -21.73 2.15 1.43
C PRO A 414 -20.57 2.54 2.36
N ALA A 415 -19.87 1.57 2.96
CA ALA A 415 -18.70 1.82 3.79
C ALA A 415 -17.56 2.41 2.96
N VAL A 416 -17.26 1.84 1.79
CA VAL A 416 -16.24 2.36 0.86
C VAL A 416 -16.59 3.79 0.44
N SER A 417 -17.87 4.06 0.12
CA SER A 417 -18.31 5.40 -0.26
C SER A 417 -18.14 6.41 0.87
N ARG A 418 -18.38 6.02 2.12
CA ARG A 418 -18.14 6.87 3.30
C ARG A 418 -16.64 7.12 3.49
N ALA A 419 -15.81 6.10 3.36
CA ALA A 419 -14.36 6.18 3.54
C ALA A 419 -13.64 7.07 2.51
N ARG A 420 -14.26 7.35 1.36
CA ARG A 420 -13.77 8.36 0.40
C ARG A 420 -13.77 9.78 0.97
N ALA A 421 -14.71 10.08 1.86
CA ALA A 421 -14.95 11.43 2.36
C ALA A 421 -14.68 11.60 3.87
N LYS A 422 -14.62 10.49 4.62
CA LYS A 422 -14.48 10.50 6.07
C LYS A 422 -13.23 9.74 6.51
N PRO A 423 -12.46 10.30 7.47
CA PRO A 423 -11.27 9.64 7.99
C PRO A 423 -11.64 8.49 8.93
N PRO A 424 -10.68 7.59 9.24
CA PRO A 424 -10.83 6.66 10.36
C PRO A 424 -11.00 7.43 11.66
N GLU A 425 -11.74 6.85 12.61
CA GLU A 425 -12.14 7.53 13.84
C GLU A 425 -11.17 7.34 15.00
N ASP A 426 -10.19 6.45 14.87
CA ASP A 426 -9.33 5.93 15.94
C ASP A 426 -7.84 6.26 15.76
N THR A 427 -7.50 7.14 14.81
CA THR A 427 -6.14 7.68 14.61
C THR A 427 -6.15 9.20 14.48
N ARG A 428 -4.97 9.82 14.40
CA ARG A 428 -4.81 11.26 14.13
C ARG A 428 -5.38 11.72 12.80
N ALA A 429 -5.60 10.80 11.85
CA ALA A 429 -6.26 11.12 10.58
C ALA A 429 -7.68 11.68 10.82
N TYR A 430 -8.35 11.31 11.92
CA TYR A 430 -9.62 11.91 12.32
C TYR A 430 -9.51 13.43 12.46
N PHE A 431 -8.56 13.90 13.26
CA PHE A 431 -8.32 15.33 13.45
C PHE A 431 -7.96 16.01 12.12
N ARG A 432 -7.00 15.45 11.37
CA ARG A 432 -6.56 15.99 10.07
C ARG A 432 -7.74 16.15 9.11
N GLY A 433 -8.49 15.08 8.89
CA GLY A 433 -9.63 15.05 7.97
C GLY A 433 -10.76 15.99 8.40
N ARG A 434 -11.08 16.05 9.69
CA ARG A 434 -12.10 16.95 10.22
C ARG A 434 -11.68 18.42 10.14
N CYS A 435 -10.42 18.75 10.35
CA CYS A 435 -9.92 20.11 10.17
C CYS A 435 -10.02 20.55 8.70
N LEU A 436 -9.65 19.69 7.76
CA LEU A 436 -9.78 19.96 6.33
C LEU A 436 -11.24 20.07 5.86
N GLU A 437 -12.16 19.35 6.51
CA GLU A 437 -13.59 19.47 6.22
C GLU A 437 -14.21 20.75 6.80
N GLN A 438 -13.92 21.06 8.06
CA GLN A 438 -14.63 22.09 8.82
C GLN A 438 -14.00 23.49 8.68
N TYR A 439 -12.69 23.56 8.47
CA TYR A 439 -11.91 24.81 8.46
C TYR A 439 -11.13 25.02 7.17
N ALA A 440 -11.62 24.48 6.05
CA ALA A 440 -10.91 24.44 4.77
C ALA A 440 -10.33 25.80 4.34
N ASP A 441 -11.07 26.90 4.57
CA ASP A 441 -10.69 28.26 4.18
C ASP A 441 -9.46 28.77 4.94
N ASP A 442 -9.27 28.28 6.18
CA ASP A 442 -8.22 28.70 7.10
C ASP A 442 -7.04 27.71 7.13
N VAL A 443 -7.09 26.58 6.40
CA VAL A 443 -5.97 25.61 6.36
C VAL A 443 -5.03 25.95 5.20
N ALA A 444 -3.81 26.36 5.53
CA ALA A 444 -2.76 26.66 4.55
C ALA A 444 -2.11 25.38 4.01
N ALA A 445 -1.81 24.43 4.91
CA ALA A 445 -1.12 23.19 4.59
C ALA A 445 -1.39 22.12 5.65
N ALA A 446 -1.15 20.86 5.31
CA ALA A 446 -1.19 19.73 6.24
C ALA A 446 -0.20 18.64 5.81
N SER A 447 0.33 17.92 6.80
CA SER A 447 1.21 16.75 6.63
C SER A 447 0.68 15.57 7.45
N TRP A 448 1.43 14.48 7.53
CA TRP A 448 1.15 13.39 8.46
C TRP A 448 1.21 13.87 9.93
N ASP A 449 2.16 14.73 10.25
CA ASP A 449 2.52 15.17 11.60
C ASP A 449 2.08 16.60 11.97
N SER A 450 1.36 17.31 11.09
CA SER A 450 0.83 18.64 11.43
C SER A 450 -0.38 19.09 10.59
N VAL A 451 -1.08 20.08 11.12
CA VAL A 451 -2.04 20.92 10.37
C VAL A 451 -1.64 22.39 10.57
N ILE A 452 -1.51 23.15 9.48
CA ILE A 452 -1.06 24.54 9.49
C ILE A 452 -2.22 25.46 9.12
N PHE A 453 -2.57 26.38 10.03
CA PHE A 453 -3.66 27.33 9.86
C PHE A 453 -3.15 28.74 9.51
N ASP A 454 -3.84 29.42 8.59
CA ASP A 454 -3.71 30.84 8.27
C ASP A 454 -4.91 31.56 8.87
N LEU A 455 -4.70 32.22 10.02
CA LEU A 455 -5.78 32.80 10.82
C LEU A 455 -5.88 34.32 10.62
N PRO A 456 -7.09 34.87 10.40
CA PRO A 456 -7.29 36.31 10.33
C PRO A 456 -6.71 37.04 11.57
N GLY A 457 -5.92 38.09 11.35
CA GLY A 457 -5.35 38.91 12.41
C GLY A 457 -4.13 38.31 13.11
N ARG A 458 -3.57 37.18 12.64
CA ARG A 458 -2.24 36.71 13.02
C ARG A 458 -1.26 36.90 11.86
N ASP A 459 -0.09 37.44 12.17
CA ASP A 459 0.97 37.67 11.17
C ASP A 459 1.72 36.39 10.77
N SER A 460 1.63 35.34 11.59
CA SER A 460 2.30 34.06 11.35
C SER A 460 1.31 32.90 11.21
N LEU A 461 1.68 31.91 10.38
CA LEU A 461 0.97 30.64 10.29
C LEU A 461 1.05 29.88 11.61
N GLN A 462 -0.03 29.19 11.96
CA GLN A 462 -0.16 28.44 13.21
C GLN A 462 -0.04 26.95 12.94
N ARG A 463 1.12 26.35 13.24
CA ARG A 463 1.36 24.91 13.14
C ARG A 463 0.78 24.20 14.37
N VAL A 464 -0.13 23.26 14.16
CA VAL A 464 -0.65 22.35 15.19
C VAL A 464 -0.04 20.97 14.96
N PRO A 465 0.90 20.51 15.81
CA PRO A 465 1.51 19.20 15.67
C PRO A 465 0.54 18.06 15.96
N THR A 466 0.62 16.99 15.17
CA THR A 466 -0.09 15.72 15.31
C THR A 466 0.90 14.54 15.36
N LEU A 467 1.96 14.69 16.15
CA LEU A 467 3.09 13.74 16.24
C LEU A 467 2.72 12.34 16.76
N GLU A 468 1.65 12.20 17.54
CA GLU A 468 1.23 10.93 18.13
C GLU A 468 0.15 10.27 17.26
N PRO A 469 0.41 9.15 16.56
CA PRO A 469 -0.52 8.56 15.59
C PRO A 469 -1.87 8.13 16.19
N LEU A 470 -1.90 7.83 17.50
CA LEU A 470 -3.10 7.41 18.23
C LEU A 470 -3.73 8.54 19.09
N ARG A 471 -3.28 9.79 18.94
CA ARG A 471 -3.98 10.97 19.49
C ARG A 471 -4.74 11.69 18.38
N GLY A 472 -5.59 12.67 18.74
CA GLY A 472 -6.42 13.36 17.74
C GLY A 472 -7.54 12.48 17.15
N THR A 473 -7.83 11.35 17.79
CA THR A 473 -8.95 10.46 17.42
C THR A 473 -10.30 11.10 17.75
N ARG A 474 -11.39 10.51 17.27
CA ARG A 474 -12.76 10.93 17.59
C ARG A 474 -12.99 11.04 19.09
N ASN A 475 -12.54 10.06 19.86
CA ASN A 475 -12.69 10.07 21.32
C ASN A 475 -11.92 11.20 22.00
N HIS A 476 -10.82 11.67 21.39
CA HIS A 476 -10.02 12.77 21.92
C HIS A 476 -10.60 14.15 21.58
N VAL A 477 -11.03 14.37 20.34
CA VAL A 477 -11.26 15.72 19.81
C VAL A 477 -12.64 15.96 19.21
N LYS A 478 -13.55 14.98 19.18
CA LYS A 478 -14.89 15.21 18.60
C LYS A 478 -15.63 16.36 19.28
N GLU A 479 -15.74 16.33 20.60
CA GLU A 479 -16.48 17.38 21.34
C GLU A 479 -15.82 18.75 21.16
N LEU A 480 -14.48 18.80 21.09
CA LEU A 480 -13.72 20.01 20.80
C LEU A 480 -14.03 20.56 19.39
N LEU A 481 -14.00 19.71 18.37
CA LEU A 481 -14.28 20.11 16.99
C LEU A 481 -15.75 20.52 16.81
N ASP A 482 -16.69 19.88 17.52
CA ASP A 482 -18.11 20.21 17.42
C ASP A 482 -18.44 21.57 18.10
N ARG A 483 -17.66 22.01 19.10
CA ARG A 483 -17.86 23.32 19.78
C ARG A 483 -17.09 24.48 19.14
N CYS A 484 -15.94 24.23 18.51
CA CYS A 484 -15.14 25.26 17.85
C CYS A 484 -15.75 25.55 16.47
N ARG A 485 -16.25 26.77 16.26
CA ARG A 485 -16.91 27.12 14.98
C ARG A 485 -15.91 27.63 13.94
N THR A 486 -14.75 28.11 14.39
CA THR A 486 -13.67 28.63 13.53
C THR A 486 -12.34 27.95 13.83
N ALA A 487 -11.40 28.02 12.90
CA ALA A 487 -10.02 27.56 13.15
C ALA A 487 -9.37 28.34 14.30
N GLU A 488 -9.71 29.62 14.46
CA GLU A 488 -9.20 30.45 15.56
C GLU A 488 -9.66 29.92 16.93
N ASP A 489 -10.93 29.53 17.06
CA ASP A 489 -11.45 28.92 18.29
C ASP A 489 -10.67 27.64 18.63
N LEU A 490 -10.42 26.80 17.63
CA LEU A 490 -9.68 25.55 17.79
C LEU A 490 -8.24 25.81 18.25
N VAL A 491 -7.49 26.65 17.51
CA VAL A 491 -6.09 26.93 17.81
C VAL A 491 -5.93 27.56 19.20
N ARG A 492 -6.83 28.48 19.58
CA ARG A 492 -6.82 29.10 20.91
C ARG A 492 -6.98 28.10 22.04
N VAL A 493 -7.88 27.12 21.88
CA VAL A 493 -8.09 26.06 22.87
C VAL A 493 -6.89 25.12 22.95
N LEU A 494 -6.29 24.75 21.80
CA LEU A 494 -5.13 23.87 21.76
C LEU A 494 -3.85 24.53 22.30
N SER A 495 -3.71 25.86 22.15
CA SER A 495 -2.57 26.61 22.69
C SER A 495 -2.68 26.91 24.20
N GLY A 496 -3.72 26.42 24.88
CA GLY A 496 -3.85 26.50 26.33
C GLY A 496 -4.61 27.70 26.89
N GLY A 497 -5.18 28.57 26.06
CA GLY A 497 -5.92 29.77 26.50
C GLY A 497 -5.04 30.89 27.03
#